data_AF-A0AAW2QUU9-F1
#
_entry.id   AF-A0AAW2QUU9-F1
#
_cell.length_a   1.000
_cell.length_b   1.000
_cell.length_c   1.000
_cell.angle_alpha   90.00
_cell.angle_beta   90.00
_cell.angle_gamma   90.00
#
_symmetry.space_group_name_H-M   'P 1'
#
loop_
_entity.id
_entity.type
_entity.pdbx_description
1 polymer ?
#
loop_
_entity_poly.entity_id
_entity_poly.type
_entity_poly.pdbx_seq_one_letter_code
_entity_poly.pdbx_strand_id
1 'polypeptide(L)'
;MASSGKDSKVHVYLAGDSSGGNIAHHVAVRAAEEPGVEVLGNILLHPLFGGQERTESERKLDGKYFVRIQDRDWYWRAYLPEGEDRDHPACNVFGPRSHSLEGLNFPKSLIVVAGLDLLKDWQLRYVEGLKKSGQEVTLLYL
;
A
#
# COMPACT_ATOMS: atom_id res chain seq x y z
N MET A 1 16.69 40.83 18.27
CA MET A 1 16.37 39.90 17.17
C MET A 1 16.33 38.50 17.79
N ALA A 2 15.18 37.85 17.78
CA ALA A 2 15.05 36.50 18.31
C ALA A 2 15.87 35.54 17.43
N SER A 3 16.85 34.86 18.03
CA SER A 3 17.51 33.72 17.40
C SER A 3 16.46 32.61 17.24
N SER A 4 16.12 32.27 15.99
CA SER A 4 15.33 31.07 15.72
C SER A 4 16.10 29.87 16.26
N GLY A 5 15.58 29.25 17.32
CA GLY A 5 16.19 28.11 17.96
C GLY A 5 16.38 26.93 17.00
N LYS A 6 17.54 26.29 17.13
CA LYS A 6 17.90 24.90 16.76
C LYS A 6 16.79 24.08 16.05
N ASP A 7 17.13 23.61 14.84
CA ASP A 7 16.56 22.50 14.09
C ASP A 7 15.38 21.78 14.77
N SER A 8 14.16 22.20 14.46
CA SER A 8 12.97 21.41 14.81
C SER A 8 12.94 20.18 13.92
N LYS A 9 13.32 19.02 14.45
CA LYS A 9 13.15 17.73 13.78
C LYS A 9 11.69 17.56 13.36
N VAL A 10 11.43 17.37 12.07
CA VAL A 10 10.08 17.17 11.53
C VAL A 10 9.68 15.71 11.74
N HIS A 11 8.47 15.49 12.26
CA HIS A 11 7.90 14.17 12.44
C HIS A 11 6.94 13.86 11.29
N VAL A 12 7.39 13.07 10.31
CA VAL A 12 6.62 12.78 9.09
C VAL A 12 5.89 11.45 9.21
N TYR A 13 4.61 11.46 8.84
CA TYR A 13 3.78 10.27 8.66
C TYR A 13 3.17 10.31 7.26
N LEU A 14 3.07 9.15 6.61
CA LEU A 14 2.39 9.01 5.33
C LEU A 14 0.99 8.45 5.57
N ALA A 15 -0.02 9.05 4.95
CA ALA A 15 -1.38 8.57 5.05
C ALA A 15 -2.05 8.61 3.67
N GLY A 16 -2.90 7.62 3.40
CA GLY A 16 -3.66 7.59 2.16
C GLY A 16 -4.72 6.51 2.14
N ASP A 17 -5.84 6.80 1.50
CA ASP A 17 -6.92 5.88 1.24
C ASP A 17 -6.90 5.40 -0.22
N SER A 18 -7.40 4.19 -0.50
CA SER A 18 -7.49 3.69 -1.89
C SER A 18 -6.13 3.77 -2.61
N SER A 19 -6.04 4.44 -3.77
CA SER A 19 -4.78 4.68 -4.50
C SER A 19 -3.76 5.50 -3.69
N GLY A 20 -4.22 6.38 -2.79
CA GLY A 20 -3.34 7.11 -1.87
C GLY A 20 -2.56 6.17 -0.94
N GLY A 21 -3.17 5.05 -0.52
CA GLY A 21 -2.48 4.04 0.28
C GLY A 21 -1.38 3.30 -0.51
N ASN A 22 -1.63 3.06 -1.80
CA ASN A 22 -0.62 2.51 -2.72
C ASN A 22 0.55 3.50 -2.93
N ILE A 23 0.25 4.78 -3.14
CA ILE A 23 1.26 5.84 -3.25
C ILE A 23 2.08 5.94 -1.96
N ALA A 24 1.42 5.95 -0.80
CA ALA A 24 2.09 6.00 0.50
C ALA A 24 3.07 4.83 0.68
N HIS A 25 2.70 3.62 0.25
CA HIS A 25 3.62 2.48 0.25
C HIS A 25 4.87 2.75 -0.60
N HIS A 26 4.72 3.15 -1.86
CA HIS A 26 5.88 3.37 -2.75
C HIS A 26 6.75 4.55 -2.30
N VAL A 27 6.15 5.61 -1.75
CA VAL A 27 6.90 6.72 -1.14
C VAL A 27 7.67 6.24 0.09
N ALA A 28 7.08 5.38 0.93
CA ALA A 28 7.75 4.80 2.09
C ALA A 28 8.94 3.91 1.70
N VAL A 29 8.80 3.09 0.66
CA VAL A 29 9.91 2.27 0.13
C VAL A 29 11.05 3.18 -0.31
N ARG A 30 10.75 4.18 -1.15
CA ARG A 30 11.77 5.12 -1.63
C ARG A 30 12.42 5.91 -0.50
N ALA A 31 11.65 6.33 0.50
CA ALA A 31 12.17 7.04 1.67
C ALA A 31 13.09 6.16 2.52
N ALA A 32 12.80 4.86 2.64
CA ALA A 32 13.66 3.93 3.38
C ALA A 32 15.02 3.70 2.71
N GLU A 33 15.12 3.96 1.41
CA GLU A 33 16.36 3.87 0.62
C GLU A 33 17.11 5.21 0.53
N GLU A 34 16.45 6.34 0.81
CA GLU A 34 17.00 7.68 0.66
C GLU A 34 17.62 8.20 1.98
N PRO A 35 18.95 8.44 2.02
CA PRO A 35 19.60 8.98 3.21
C PRO A 35 19.04 10.36 3.63
N GLY A 36 18.75 10.51 4.91
CA GLY A 36 18.30 11.79 5.48
C GLY A 36 16.80 12.04 5.40
N VAL A 37 16.01 11.14 4.82
CA VAL A 37 14.55 11.15 4.89
C VAL A 37 14.09 10.18 5.98
N GLU A 38 13.36 10.67 6.98
CA GLU A 38 12.81 9.84 8.06
C GLU A 38 11.29 9.88 8.06
N VAL A 39 10.66 8.73 7.78
CA VAL A 39 9.22 8.53 7.93
C VAL A 39 8.98 7.69 9.19
N LEU A 40 8.05 8.13 10.04
CA LEU A 40 7.81 7.53 11.35
C LEU A 40 6.68 6.50 11.35
N GLY A 41 5.84 6.51 10.33
CA GLY A 41 4.74 5.57 10.20
C GLY A 41 3.90 5.81 8.95
N ASN A 42 3.18 4.76 8.56
CA ASN A 42 2.19 4.80 7.49
C ASN A 42 0.77 4.51 8.01
N ILE A 43 -0.24 5.16 7.46
CA ILE A 43 -1.67 4.92 7.73
C ILE A 43 -2.39 4.68 6.41
N LEU A 44 -2.75 3.44 6.13
CA LEU A 44 -3.33 3.02 4.86
C LEU A 44 -4.79 2.60 5.07
N LEU A 45 -5.72 3.32 4.44
CA LEU A 45 -7.15 3.04 4.54
C LEU A 45 -7.61 2.32 3.27
N HIS A 46 -8.06 1.07 3.39
CA HIS A 46 -8.48 0.20 2.26
C HIS A 46 -7.58 0.36 1.02
N PRO A 47 -6.25 0.13 1.17
CA PRO A 47 -5.28 0.50 0.14
C PRO A 47 -5.49 -0.29 -1.15
N LEU A 48 -5.27 0.38 -2.28
CA LEU A 48 -5.47 -0.19 -3.61
C LEU A 48 -4.26 -1.03 -4.04
N PHE A 49 -4.36 -2.34 -3.80
CA PHE A 49 -3.45 -3.33 -4.36
C PHE A 49 -4.21 -4.32 -5.24
N GLY A 50 -3.48 -5.10 -6.03
CA GLY A 50 -4.04 -6.10 -6.91
C GLY A 50 -3.01 -7.13 -7.33
N GLY A 51 -3.36 -7.87 -8.37
CA GLY A 51 -2.52 -8.87 -9.03
C GLY A 51 -3.30 -9.50 -10.18
N GLN A 52 -2.64 -10.38 -10.94
CA GLN A 52 -3.31 -11.02 -12.08
C GLN A 52 -4.42 -11.99 -11.67
N GLU A 53 -4.18 -12.75 -10.61
CA GLU A 53 -5.15 -13.66 -10.02
C GLU A 53 -6.45 -12.92 -9.64
N ARG A 54 -7.59 -13.62 -9.72
CA ARG A 54 -8.84 -13.15 -9.10
C ARG A 54 -9.05 -13.85 -7.77
N THR A 55 -9.02 -13.06 -6.72
CA THR A 55 -9.24 -13.50 -5.35
C THR A 55 -10.69 -13.92 -5.10
N GLU A 56 -10.91 -14.62 -3.99
CA GLU A 56 -12.24 -15.06 -3.58
C GLU A 56 -13.16 -13.88 -3.26
N SER A 57 -12.64 -12.85 -2.60
CA SER A 57 -13.37 -11.61 -2.31
C SER A 57 -13.79 -10.87 -3.57
N GLU A 58 -12.91 -10.74 -4.56
CA GLU A 58 -13.25 -10.15 -5.86
C GLU A 58 -14.45 -10.88 -6.48
N ARG A 59 -14.39 -12.21 -6.57
CA ARG A 59 -15.47 -13.03 -7.17
C ARG A 59 -16.79 -12.93 -6.40
N LYS A 60 -16.73 -12.86 -5.07
CA LYS A 60 -17.93 -12.88 -4.21
C LYS A 60 -18.59 -11.52 -4.07
N LEU A 61 -17.83 -10.44 -4.16
CA LEU A 61 -18.27 -9.08 -3.83
C LEU A 61 -18.43 -8.18 -5.05
N ASP A 62 -18.04 -8.64 -6.25
CA ASP A 62 -18.17 -7.89 -7.50
C ASP A 62 -19.55 -7.24 -7.66
N GLY A 63 -19.57 -5.90 -7.69
CA GLY A 63 -20.77 -5.10 -7.88
C GLY A 63 -21.78 -5.10 -6.73
N LYS A 64 -21.50 -5.78 -5.60
CA LYS A 64 -22.40 -5.81 -4.44
C LYS A 64 -22.28 -4.56 -3.57
N TYR A 65 -21.08 -4.00 -3.46
CA TYR A 65 -20.78 -2.86 -2.58
C TYR A 65 -19.96 -1.80 -3.32
N PHE A 66 -20.65 -0.94 -4.07
CA PHE A 66 -20.13 0.23 -4.81
C PHE A 66 -19.12 -0.01 -5.93
N VAL A 67 -18.23 -1.01 -5.81
CA VAL A 67 -17.08 -1.22 -6.71
C VAL A 67 -17.24 -2.52 -7.51
N ARG A 68 -16.84 -2.48 -8.78
CA ARG A 68 -16.80 -3.65 -9.67
C ARG A 68 -15.39 -4.02 -10.09
N ILE A 69 -15.18 -5.29 -10.40
CA ILE A 69 -13.95 -5.81 -11.01
C ILE A 69 -13.64 -5.06 -12.31
N GLN A 70 -14.66 -4.84 -13.15
CA GLN A 70 -14.49 -4.12 -14.42
C GLN A 70 -13.89 -2.72 -14.23
N ASP A 71 -14.35 -2.00 -13.19
CA ASP A 71 -13.83 -0.66 -12.89
C ASP A 71 -12.37 -0.76 -12.41
N ARG A 72 -12.06 -1.71 -11.52
CA ARG A 72 -10.67 -1.95 -11.05
C ARG A 72 -9.72 -2.29 -12.19
N ASP A 73 -10.16 -3.13 -13.13
CA ASP A 73 -9.37 -3.46 -14.32
C ASP A 73 -9.14 -2.25 -15.22
N TRP A 74 -10.13 -1.37 -15.33
CA TRP A 74 -10.00 -0.13 -16.08
C TRP A 74 -8.98 0.81 -15.42
N TYR A 75 -9.07 1.02 -14.09
CA TYR A 75 -8.12 1.88 -13.38
C TYR A 75 -6.69 1.35 -13.44
N TRP A 76 -6.48 0.04 -13.26
CA TRP A 76 -5.14 -0.53 -13.36
C TRP A 76 -4.57 -0.39 -14.77
N ARG A 77 -5.38 -0.61 -15.81
CA ARG A 77 -4.94 -0.42 -17.20
C ARG A 77 -4.61 1.04 -17.52
N ALA A 78 -5.35 1.99 -16.94
CA ALA A 78 -5.10 3.41 -17.14
C ALA A 78 -3.87 3.91 -16.37
N TYR A 79 -3.53 3.28 -15.25
CA TYR A 79 -2.40 3.65 -14.40
C TYR A 79 -1.08 2.98 -14.81
N LEU A 80 -1.13 1.70 -15.17
CA LEU A 80 0.06 0.92 -15.51
C LEU A 80 0.60 1.31 -16.90
N PRO A 81 1.92 1.12 -17.14
CA PRO A 81 2.49 1.32 -18.46
C PRO A 81 1.79 0.48 -19.54
N GLU A 82 1.86 0.93 -20.78
CA GLU A 82 1.30 0.18 -21.91
C GLU A 82 2.00 -1.19 -22.04
N GLY A 83 1.20 -2.25 -22.23
CA GLY A 83 1.70 -3.63 -22.31
C GLY A 83 1.99 -4.29 -20.97
N GLU A 84 1.94 -3.54 -19.86
CA GLU A 84 2.08 -4.09 -18.52
C GLU A 84 0.79 -4.72 -17.99
N ASP A 85 1.00 -5.50 -16.94
CA ASP A 85 0.04 -6.43 -16.39
C ASP A 85 -0.10 -6.20 -14.88
N ARG A 86 -1.09 -6.80 -14.23
CA ARG A 86 -1.36 -6.50 -12.81
C ARG A 86 -0.36 -7.12 -11.83
N ASP A 87 0.56 -7.97 -12.29
CA ASP A 87 1.72 -8.41 -11.51
C ASP A 87 2.92 -7.44 -11.64
N HIS A 88 2.71 -6.27 -12.24
CA HIS A 88 3.65 -5.16 -12.16
C HIS A 88 3.78 -4.70 -10.70
N PRO A 89 5.00 -4.39 -10.20
CA PRO A 89 5.22 -4.04 -8.79
C PRO A 89 4.42 -2.85 -8.26
N ALA A 90 3.95 -1.96 -9.14
CA ALA A 90 3.07 -0.85 -8.76
C ALA A 90 1.63 -1.29 -8.39
N CYS A 91 1.21 -2.48 -8.82
CA CYS A 91 -0.10 -3.06 -8.53
C CYS A 91 0.00 -4.18 -7.49
N ASN A 92 0.93 -5.12 -7.72
CA ASN A 92 1.18 -6.27 -6.86
C ASN A 92 2.53 -6.07 -6.16
N VAL A 93 2.50 -5.49 -4.95
CA VAL A 93 3.72 -5.09 -4.22
C VAL A 93 4.43 -6.26 -3.50
N PHE A 94 3.81 -7.44 -3.46
CA PHE A 94 4.41 -8.70 -2.99
C PHE A 94 4.23 -9.82 -4.02
N GLY A 95 4.19 -9.44 -5.30
CA GLY A 95 4.07 -10.34 -6.43
C GLY A 95 5.41 -10.90 -6.89
N PRO A 96 5.40 -11.71 -7.96
CA PRO A 96 6.61 -12.39 -8.47
C PRO A 96 7.68 -11.43 -9.00
N ARG A 97 7.31 -10.20 -9.37
CA ARG A 97 8.22 -9.15 -9.88
C ARG A 97 8.62 -8.12 -8.81
N SER A 98 8.13 -8.25 -7.58
CA SER A 98 8.33 -7.25 -6.53
C SER A 98 9.69 -7.39 -5.86
N HIS A 99 10.21 -6.27 -5.36
CA HIS A 99 11.41 -6.27 -4.53
C HIS A 99 11.05 -6.65 -3.09
N SER A 100 11.95 -7.37 -2.41
CA SER A 100 11.79 -7.70 -1.00
C SER A 100 11.90 -6.44 -0.15
N LEU A 101 11.09 -6.35 0.92
CA LEU A 101 11.23 -5.33 1.94
C LEU A 101 12.06 -5.79 3.14
N GLU A 102 12.59 -7.02 3.10
CA GLU A 102 13.44 -7.55 4.17
C GLU A 102 14.70 -6.70 4.33
N GLY A 103 15.01 -6.33 5.57
CA GLY A 103 16.19 -5.52 5.89
C GLY A 103 16.08 -4.03 5.56
N LEU A 104 15.00 -3.59 4.90
CA LEU A 104 14.71 -2.16 4.74
C LEU A 104 14.22 -1.57 6.06
N ASN A 105 14.67 -0.34 6.36
CA ASN A 105 14.14 0.47 7.46
C ASN A 105 12.77 1.06 7.09
N PHE A 106 11.80 0.19 6.84
CA PHE A 106 10.47 0.58 6.42
C PHE A 106 9.63 1.00 7.65
N PRO A 107 8.87 2.10 7.57
CA PRO A 107 8.13 2.61 8.71
C PRO A 107 6.98 1.69 9.14
N LYS A 108 6.72 1.64 10.45
CA LYS A 108 5.59 0.91 11.02
C LYS A 108 4.27 1.33 10.38
N SER A 109 3.36 0.39 10.17
CA SER A 109 2.19 0.62 9.32
C SER A 109 0.88 0.25 10.03
N LEU A 110 -0.09 1.17 10.02
CA LEU A 110 -1.50 0.89 10.35
C LEU A 110 -2.26 0.65 9.05
N ILE A 111 -2.82 -0.55 8.90
CA ILE A 111 -3.60 -0.94 7.72
C ILE A 111 -5.06 -1.15 8.15
N VAL A 112 -5.96 -0.39 7.53
CA VAL A 112 -7.40 -0.54 7.74
C VAL A 112 -8.00 -1.26 6.54
N VAL A 113 -8.69 -2.38 6.78
CA VAL A 113 -9.31 -3.21 5.74
C VAL A 113 -10.82 -3.18 5.95
N ALA A 114 -11.56 -2.81 4.91
CA ALA A 114 -13.02 -2.88 4.93
C ALA A 114 -13.47 -4.28 4.49
N GLY A 115 -14.20 -4.99 5.35
CA GLY A 115 -14.56 -6.40 5.14
C GLY A 115 -15.56 -6.65 4.01
N LEU A 116 -16.19 -5.59 3.49
CA LEU A 116 -17.08 -5.61 2.33
C LEU A 116 -16.43 -5.05 1.05
N ASP A 117 -15.15 -4.67 1.10
CA ASP A 117 -14.38 -4.32 -0.09
C ASP A 117 -14.03 -5.60 -0.87
N LEU A 118 -14.24 -5.58 -2.18
CA LEU A 118 -13.86 -6.69 -3.07
C LEU A 118 -12.35 -6.92 -3.13
N LEU A 119 -11.52 -5.92 -2.78
CA LEU A 119 -10.07 -6.01 -2.77
C LEU A 119 -9.48 -6.43 -1.41
N LYS A 120 -10.34 -6.74 -0.42
CA LYS A 120 -9.87 -7.07 0.94
C LYS A 120 -8.85 -8.20 0.97
N ASP A 121 -8.94 -9.21 0.10
CA ASP A 121 -7.96 -10.29 0.09
C ASP A 121 -6.58 -9.78 -0.36
N TRP A 122 -6.52 -8.85 -1.31
CA TRP A 122 -5.26 -8.18 -1.67
C TRP A 122 -4.71 -7.32 -0.54
N GLN A 123 -5.59 -6.62 0.18
CA GLN A 123 -5.20 -5.82 1.35
C GLN A 123 -4.67 -6.69 2.51
N LEU A 124 -5.30 -7.85 2.75
CA LEU A 124 -4.82 -8.83 3.73
C LEU A 124 -3.49 -9.48 3.29
N ARG A 125 -3.33 -9.78 2.00
CA ARG A 125 -2.05 -10.26 1.44
C ARG A 125 -0.93 -9.22 1.66
N TYR A 126 -1.23 -7.93 1.52
CA TYR A 126 -0.29 -6.86 1.83
C TYR A 126 0.16 -6.87 3.30
N VAL A 127 -0.80 -7.00 4.24
CA VAL A 127 -0.49 -7.12 5.68
C VAL A 127 0.42 -8.32 5.95
N GLU A 128 0.12 -9.48 5.37
CA GLU A 128 0.95 -10.67 5.55
C GLU A 128 2.32 -10.54 4.89
N GLY A 129 2.42 -9.87 3.74
CA GLY A 129 3.71 -9.57 3.09
C GLY A 129 4.61 -8.67 3.95
N LEU A 130 4.04 -7.65 4.58
CA LEU A 130 4.77 -6.80 5.54
C LEU A 130 5.27 -7.62 6.74
N LYS A 131 4.42 -8.43 7.36
CA LYS A 131 4.81 -9.30 8.48
C LYS A 131 5.94 -10.26 8.09
N LYS A 132 5.81 -10.92 6.94
CA LYS A 132 6.83 -11.86 6.44
C LYS A 132 8.17 -11.17 6.18
N SER A 133 8.14 -9.92 5.76
CA SER A 133 9.33 -9.10 5.56
C SER A 133 9.93 -8.53 6.86
N GLY A 134 9.38 -8.91 8.03
CA GLY A 134 9.84 -8.46 9.35
C GLY A 134 9.37 -7.06 9.74
N GLN A 135 8.40 -6.49 9.03
CA GLN A 135 7.94 -5.11 9.24
C GLN A 135 6.85 -5.03 10.33
N GLU A 136 6.86 -3.94 11.11
CA GLU A 136 5.87 -3.69 12.15
C GLU A 136 4.53 -3.26 11.52
N VAL A 137 3.49 -4.08 11.69
CA VAL A 137 2.17 -3.81 11.11
C VAL A 137 1.05 -4.02 12.13
N THR A 138 0.12 -3.07 12.16
CA THR A 138 -1.16 -3.16 12.88
C THR A 138 -2.28 -3.27 11.86
N LEU A 139 -3.12 -4.32 11.98
CA LEU A 139 -4.30 -4.50 11.16
C LEU A 139 -5.55 -4.10 11.95
N LEU A 140 -6.36 -3.23 11.36
CA LEU A 140 -7.73 -2.97 11.76
C LEU A 140 -8.68 -3.49 10.67
N TYR A 141 -9.35 -4.60 10.95
CA TYR A 141 -10.33 -5.20 10.02
C TYR A 141 -11.74 -4.83 10.49
N LEU A 142 -12.49 -4.13 9.63
CA LEU A 142 -13.82 -3.57 9.92
C LEU A 142 -14.94 -4.27 9.14
#